data_AF-A0A7C6KQN4-F1
#
_entry.id   AF-A0A7C6KQN4-F1
#
_cell.length_a   1.000
_cell.length_b   1.000
_cell.length_c   1.000
_cell.angle_alpha   90.00
_cell.angle_beta   90.00
_cell.angle_gamma   90.00
#
_symmetry.space_group_name_H-M   'P 1'
#
loop_
_entity.id
_entity.type
_entity.pdbx_description
1 polymer ?
#
loop_
_entity_poly.entity_id
_entity_poly.type
_entity_poly.pdbx_seq_one_letter_code
_entity_poly.pdbx_strand_id
1 'polypeptide(L)'
;MIVYGVSFVIQVCSIEEIAVGTKKYYAKLAELFGIGFLTLISINYFVQISTVRMQINIGQTNGLEQFIQANPISLMAAINMLGWTIFFGLSCVFAGLALGNAKIEKVIKYAFLANGIMMFLCVTAYLLDKSVVVFICMNLGMGAAILIATVSLCNLFKKIRSY
;
A
#
# COMPACT_ATOMS: atom_id res chain seq x y z
N MET A 1 6.20 7.40 -6.06
CA MET A 1 5.84 6.32 -5.11
C MET A 1 6.13 6.67 -3.65
N ILE A 2 7.24 7.34 -3.33
CA ILE A 2 7.49 7.83 -1.96
C ILE A 2 6.37 8.79 -1.49
N VAL A 3 6.01 9.78 -2.32
CA VAL A 3 4.90 10.71 -2.03
C VAL A 3 3.59 9.96 -1.78
N TYR A 4 3.31 8.92 -2.56
CA TYR A 4 2.12 8.07 -2.37
C TYR A 4 2.15 7.37 -1.01
N GLY A 5 3.29 6.78 -0.62
CA GLY A 5 3.45 6.15 0.69
C GLY A 5 3.17 7.12 1.84
N VAL A 6 3.70 8.34 1.75
CA VAL A 6 3.49 9.38 2.78
C VAL A 6 2.00 9.77 2.85
N SER A 7 1.38 10.06 1.71
CA SER A 7 -0.05 10.39 1.66
C SER A 7 -0.94 9.26 2.18
N PHE A 8 -0.56 8.00 1.92
CA PHE A 8 -1.28 6.84 2.44
C PHE A 8 -1.19 6.74 3.96
N VAL A 9 0.01 6.90 4.55
CA VAL A 9 0.16 6.88 6.02
C VAL A 9 -0.65 8.01 6.67
N ILE A 10 -0.61 9.23 6.10
CA ILE A 10 -1.42 10.36 6.59
C ILE A 10 -2.91 10.02 6.54
N GLN A 11 -3.36 9.38 5.46
CA GLN A 11 -4.75 8.93 5.33
C GLN A 11 -5.13 7.91 6.41
N VAL A 12 -4.27 6.94 6.71
CA VAL A 12 -4.53 5.94 7.75
C VAL A 12 -4.54 6.59 9.15
N CYS A 13 -3.63 7.53 9.44
CA CYS A 13 -3.67 8.29 10.69
C CYS A 13 -4.97 9.09 10.85
N SER A 14 -5.49 9.64 9.75
CA SER A 14 -6.78 10.34 9.78
C SER A 14 -7.95 9.40 10.10
N ILE A 15 -7.82 8.09 9.83
CA ILE A 15 -8.83 7.08 10.20
C ILE A 15 -8.80 6.81 11.72
N GLU A 16 -7.66 6.92 12.39
CA GLU A 16 -7.59 6.79 13.85
C GLU A 16 -8.40 7.88 14.57
N GLU A 17 -8.37 9.11 14.06
CA GLU A 17 -9.10 10.24 14.65
C GLU A 17 -10.62 10.03 14.65
N ILE A 18 -11.16 9.38 13.62
CA ILE A 18 -12.60 9.08 13.50
C ILE A 18 -13.00 7.75 14.15
N ALA A 19 -12.05 6.88 14.51
CA ALA A 19 -12.35 5.58 15.10
C ALA A 19 -12.77 5.72 16.57
N VAL A 20 -13.87 5.06 16.96
CA VAL A 20 -14.44 5.14 18.31
C VAL A 20 -14.25 3.84 19.09
N GLY A 21 -13.89 3.96 20.37
CA GLY A 21 -13.82 2.84 21.32
C GLY A 21 -12.78 1.78 20.95
N THR A 22 -13.18 0.51 20.99
CA THR A 22 -12.31 -0.65 20.73
C THR A 22 -11.76 -0.71 19.31
N LYS A 23 -12.32 0.06 18.37
CA LYS A 23 -11.86 0.10 16.97
C LYS A 23 -10.57 0.90 16.76
N LYS A 24 -10.19 1.77 17.69
CA LYS A 24 -8.90 2.50 17.65
C LYS A 24 -7.69 1.55 17.62
N TYR A 25 -7.82 0.38 18.25
CA TYR A 25 -6.78 -0.64 18.20
C TYR A 25 -6.49 -1.10 16.75
N TYR A 26 -7.52 -1.31 15.94
CA TYR A 26 -7.35 -1.67 14.52
C TYR A 26 -6.76 -0.53 13.70
N ALA A 27 -7.11 0.73 14.00
CA ALA A 27 -6.49 1.89 13.35
C ALA A 27 -4.97 1.94 13.62
N LYS A 28 -4.55 1.77 14.88
CA LYS A 28 -3.12 1.70 15.23
C LYS A 28 -2.37 0.57 14.55
N LEU A 29 -2.98 -0.61 14.44
CA LEU A 29 -2.38 -1.71 13.68
C LEU A 29 -2.22 -1.33 12.21
N ALA A 30 -3.24 -0.69 11.61
CA ALA A 30 -3.17 -0.22 10.23
C ALA A 30 -2.03 0.76 10.01
N GLU A 31 -1.80 1.67 10.96
CA GLU A 31 -0.68 2.63 10.94
C GLU A 31 0.68 1.95 11.01
N LEU A 32 0.86 1.00 11.94
CA LEU A 32 2.12 0.27 12.07
C LEU A 32 2.50 -0.46 10.77
N PHE A 33 1.53 -1.14 10.15
CA PHE A 33 1.75 -1.77 8.85
C PHE A 33 1.96 -0.74 7.72
N GLY A 34 1.27 0.40 7.78
CA GLY A 34 1.43 1.50 6.84
C GLY A 34 2.82 2.15 6.90
N ILE A 35 3.39 2.31 8.10
CA ILE A 35 4.75 2.80 8.30
C ILE A 35 5.76 1.79 7.75
N GLY A 36 5.54 0.49 7.97
CA GLY A 36 6.35 -0.57 7.36
C GLY A 36 6.35 -0.49 5.84
N PHE A 37 5.16 -0.32 5.24
CA PHE A 37 5.00 -0.10 3.80
C PHE A 37 5.77 1.13 3.31
N LEU A 38 5.60 2.28 3.96
CA LEU A 38 6.31 3.53 3.63
C LEU A 38 7.82 3.33 3.69
N THR A 39 8.33 2.64 4.71
CA THR A 39 9.76 2.40 4.91
C THR A 39 10.34 1.55 3.78
N LEU A 40 9.69 0.43 3.45
CA LEU A 40 10.14 -0.46 2.38
C LEU A 40 10.13 0.21 1.01
N ILE A 41 9.07 0.95 0.68
CA ILE A 41 9.00 1.71 -0.57
C ILE A 41 10.03 2.83 -0.61
N SER A 42 10.21 3.54 0.49
CA SER A 42 11.19 4.64 0.54
C SER A 42 12.59 4.11 0.30
N ILE A 43 12.98 3.02 0.96
CA ILE A 43 14.27 2.35 0.72
C ILE A 43 14.39 1.94 -0.75
N ASN A 44 13.37 1.26 -1.28
CA ASN A 44 13.37 0.74 -2.64
C ASN A 44 13.59 1.85 -3.68
N TYR A 45 12.72 2.86 -3.66
CA TYR A 45 12.73 3.94 -4.65
C TYR A 45 13.90 4.90 -4.43
N PHE A 46 14.33 5.15 -3.19
CA PHE A 46 15.50 5.98 -2.92
C PHE A 46 16.77 5.36 -3.48
N VAL A 47 16.94 4.04 -3.36
CA VAL A 47 18.05 3.31 -3.97
C VAL A 47 17.99 3.35 -5.50
N GLN A 48 16.81 3.23 -6.12
CA GLN A 48 16.69 3.35 -7.58
C GLN A 48 17.18 4.72 -8.09
N ILE A 49 16.74 5.81 -7.46
CA ILE A 49 17.07 7.17 -7.92
C ILE A 49 18.50 7.60 -7.55
N SER A 50 19.11 6.95 -6.55
CA SER A 50 20.46 7.26 -6.08
C SER A 50 21.47 6.25 -6.62
N THR A 51 21.75 5.18 -5.90
CA THR A 51 22.87 4.27 -6.15
C THR A 51 22.75 3.56 -7.49
N VAL A 52 21.56 3.10 -7.89
CA VAL A 52 21.35 2.43 -9.19
C VAL A 52 21.64 3.41 -10.33
N ARG A 53 21.04 4.60 -10.29
CA ARG A 53 21.28 5.65 -11.28
C ARG A 53 22.75 6.06 -11.35
N MET A 54 23.40 6.25 -10.21
CA MET A 54 24.81 6.66 -10.14
C MET A 54 25.73 5.58 -10.73
N GLN A 55 25.52 4.31 -10.38
CA GLN A 55 26.33 3.18 -10.88
C GLN A 55 26.19 2.98 -12.39
N ILE A 56 24.97 3.13 -12.93
CA ILE A 56 24.73 3.12 -14.38
C ILE A 56 25.50 4.25 -15.08
N ASN A 57 25.46 5.47 -14.51
CA ASN A 57 26.15 6.63 -15.10
C ASN A 57 27.67 6.46 -15.17
N ILE A 58 28.29 5.76 -14.21
CA ILE A 58 29.73 5.47 -14.21
C ILE A 58 30.08 4.15 -14.93
N GLY A 59 29.11 3.49 -15.56
CA GLY A 59 29.29 2.25 -16.30
C GLY A 59 29.56 1.01 -15.42
N GLN A 60 29.32 1.08 -14.11
CA GLN A 60 29.50 -0.04 -13.19
C GLN A 60 28.21 -0.84 -13.08
N THR A 61 28.09 -1.93 -13.83
CA THR A 61 26.89 -2.78 -13.86
C THR A 61 27.05 -4.10 -13.09
N ASN A 62 28.27 -4.45 -12.69
CA ASN A 62 28.54 -5.71 -11.99
C ASN A 62 27.83 -5.76 -10.63
N GLY A 63 27.01 -6.80 -10.42
CA GLY A 63 26.22 -6.98 -9.19
C GLY A 63 24.97 -6.10 -9.08
N LEU A 64 24.71 -5.22 -10.06
CA LEU A 64 23.57 -4.30 -10.04
C LEU A 64 22.22 -5.04 -10.21
N GLU A 65 22.24 -6.26 -10.74
CA GLU A 65 21.06 -7.10 -10.98
C GLU A 65 20.15 -7.30 -9.75
N GLN A 66 20.73 -7.32 -8.55
CA GLN A 66 19.99 -7.45 -7.28
C GLN A 66 19.33 -6.15 -6.81
N PHE A 67 19.81 -5.01 -7.31
CA PHE A 67 19.31 -3.69 -6.94
C PHE A 67 18.34 -3.13 -7.97
N ILE A 68 18.29 -3.67 -9.19
CA ILE A 68 17.37 -3.20 -10.23
C ILE A 68 15.95 -3.71 -9.97
N GLN A 69 15.03 -2.79 -9.66
CA GLN A 69 13.62 -3.13 -9.44
C GLN A 69 12.95 -3.75 -10.68
N ALA A 70 13.40 -3.43 -11.89
CA ALA A 70 12.87 -3.99 -13.13
C ALA A 70 13.16 -5.49 -13.29
N ASN A 71 14.15 -6.02 -12.57
CA ASN A 71 14.44 -7.45 -12.57
C ASN A 71 13.53 -8.14 -11.54
N PRO A 72 12.59 -9.00 -11.97
CA PRO A 72 11.64 -9.66 -11.07
C PRO A 72 12.32 -10.62 -10.07
N ILE A 73 13.53 -11.09 -10.35
CA ILE A 73 14.28 -12.01 -9.48
C ILE A 73 15.22 -11.23 -8.53
N SER A 74 15.20 -9.89 -8.57
CA SER A 74 16.06 -9.06 -7.72
C SER A 74 15.55 -9.00 -6.28
N LEU A 75 16.50 -8.86 -5.34
CA LEU A 75 16.19 -8.50 -3.95
C LEU A 75 15.27 -7.27 -3.88
N MET A 76 15.50 -6.29 -4.75
CA MET A 76 14.74 -5.04 -4.75
C MET A 76 13.30 -5.23 -5.25
N ALA A 77 13.06 -6.10 -6.22
CA ALA A 77 11.71 -6.49 -6.62
C ALA A 77 10.99 -7.23 -5.48
N ALA A 78 11.68 -8.14 -4.77
CA ALA A 78 11.12 -8.85 -3.62
C ALA A 78 10.73 -7.89 -2.48
N ILE A 79 11.57 -6.91 -2.15
CA ILE A 79 11.26 -5.87 -1.15
C ILE A 79 10.05 -5.03 -1.59
N ASN A 80 9.99 -4.65 -2.87
CA ASN A 80 8.86 -3.90 -3.40
C ASN A 80 7.56 -4.71 -3.31
N MET A 81 7.60 -6.00 -3.66
CA MET A 81 6.44 -6.89 -3.53
C MET A 81 6.03 -7.07 -2.08
N LEU A 82 6.97 -7.27 -1.16
CA LEU A 82 6.69 -7.37 0.28
C LEU A 82 5.96 -6.12 0.79
N GLY A 83 6.42 -4.92 0.41
CA GLY A 83 5.78 -3.67 0.75
C GLY A 83 4.35 -3.58 0.21
N TRP A 84 4.19 -3.67 -1.11
CA TRP A 84 2.90 -3.46 -1.78
C TRP A 84 1.87 -4.55 -1.52
N THR A 85 2.27 -5.79 -1.24
CA THR A 85 1.33 -6.87 -1.04
C THR A 85 1.03 -7.07 0.44
N ILE A 86 2.04 -7.47 1.22
CA ILE A 86 1.84 -7.87 2.62
C ILE A 86 1.57 -6.65 3.51
N PHE A 87 2.51 -5.70 3.58
CA PHE A 87 2.39 -4.57 4.51
C PHE A 87 1.23 -3.65 4.14
N PHE A 88 1.13 -3.29 2.86
CA PHE A 88 0.03 -2.47 2.37
C PHE A 88 -1.32 -3.18 2.48
N GLY A 89 -1.39 -4.47 2.11
CA GLY A 89 -2.60 -5.27 2.22
C GLY A 89 -3.09 -5.39 3.66
N LEU A 90 -2.20 -5.72 4.61
CA LEU A 90 -2.51 -5.76 6.04
C LEU A 90 -2.99 -4.39 6.54
N SER A 91 -2.29 -3.31 6.19
CA SER A 91 -2.68 -1.95 6.54
C SER A 91 -4.11 -1.65 6.08
N CYS A 92 -4.46 -1.98 4.84
CA CYS A 92 -5.80 -1.82 4.31
C CYS A 92 -6.84 -2.68 5.05
N VAL A 93 -6.56 -3.96 5.33
CA VAL A 93 -7.49 -4.82 6.09
C VAL A 93 -7.82 -4.20 7.45
N PHE A 94 -6.79 -3.80 8.21
CA PHE A 94 -6.99 -3.21 9.53
C PHE A 94 -7.66 -1.83 9.47
N ALA A 95 -7.32 -1.00 8.47
CA ALA A 95 -8.00 0.28 8.23
C ALA A 95 -9.50 0.08 7.95
N GLY A 96 -9.85 -0.95 7.17
CA GLY A 96 -11.25 -1.33 6.93
C GLY A 96 -11.98 -1.76 8.20
N LEU A 97 -11.31 -2.49 9.10
CA LEU A 97 -11.89 -2.95 10.38
C LEU A 97 -12.05 -1.82 11.41
N ALA A 98 -11.23 -0.77 11.33
CA ALA A 98 -11.31 0.39 12.19
C ALA A 98 -12.58 1.23 11.95
N LEU A 99 -13.16 1.14 10.75
CA LEU A 99 -14.33 1.93 10.36
C LEU A 99 -15.64 1.45 11.02
N GLY A 100 -16.56 2.39 11.18
CA GLY A 100 -17.89 2.18 11.74
C GLY A 100 -18.86 1.42 10.82
N ASN A 101 -20.16 1.59 11.06
CA ASN A 101 -21.24 0.95 10.32
C ASN A 101 -22.12 1.95 9.54
N ALA A 102 -21.72 3.21 9.44
CA ALA A 102 -22.46 4.18 8.63
C ALA A 102 -22.42 3.78 7.14
N LYS A 103 -23.41 4.22 6.35
CA LYS A 103 -23.53 3.83 4.93
C LYS A 103 -22.24 4.11 4.13
N ILE A 104 -21.62 5.27 4.34
CA ILE A 104 -20.36 5.66 3.67
C ILE A 104 -19.17 4.87 4.24
N GLU A 105 -19.10 4.69 5.55
CA GLU A 105 -18.06 3.90 6.21
C GLU A 105 -18.06 2.44 5.74
N LYS A 106 -19.23 1.85 5.48
CA LYS A 106 -19.34 0.51 4.90
C LYS A 106 -18.71 0.44 3.50
N VAL A 107 -18.94 1.43 2.65
CA VAL A 107 -18.32 1.48 1.31
C VAL A 107 -16.80 1.53 1.44
N ILE A 108 -16.27 2.40 2.30
CA ILE A 108 -14.83 2.53 2.54
C ILE A 108 -14.26 1.22 3.11
N LYS A 109 -14.97 0.61 4.07
CA LYS A 109 -14.60 -0.67 4.68
C LYS A 109 -14.49 -1.79 3.65
N TYR A 110 -15.49 -1.96 2.79
CA TYR A 110 -15.46 -3.00 1.76
C TYR A 110 -14.39 -2.72 0.70
N ALA A 111 -14.16 -1.46 0.33
CA ALA A 111 -13.08 -1.10 -0.59
C ALA A 111 -11.70 -1.47 -0.02
N PHE A 112 -11.43 -1.14 1.25
CA PHE A 112 -10.18 -1.50 1.91
C PHE A 112 -10.01 -3.00 2.12
N LEU A 113 -11.07 -3.71 2.52
CA LEU A 113 -11.03 -5.17 2.68
C LEU A 113 -10.80 -5.88 1.34
N ALA A 114 -11.50 -5.44 0.28
CA ALA A 114 -11.30 -5.96 -1.07
C ALA A 114 -9.87 -5.72 -1.55
N ASN A 115 -9.32 -4.53 -1.31
CA ASN A 115 -7.93 -4.22 -1.62
C ASN A 115 -6.97 -5.16 -0.88
N GLY A 116 -7.17 -5.34 0.42
CA GLY A 116 -6.35 -6.24 1.23
C GLY A 116 -6.36 -7.68 0.69
N ILE A 117 -7.54 -8.23 0.39
CA ILE A 117 -7.69 -9.58 -0.19
C ILE A 117 -7.00 -9.66 -1.56
N MET A 118 -7.16 -8.66 -2.41
CA MET A 118 -6.47 -8.60 -3.71
C MET A 118 -4.96 -8.58 -3.56
N MET A 119 -4.43 -7.87 -2.55
CA MET A 119 -2.99 -7.85 -2.27
C MET A 119 -2.48 -9.21 -1.80
N PHE A 120 -3.25 -9.96 -1.00
CA PHE A 120 -2.90 -11.33 -0.64
C PHE A 120 -2.96 -12.29 -1.84
N LEU A 121 -3.93 -12.13 -2.74
CA LEU A 121 -3.95 -12.87 -4.00
C LEU A 121 -2.76 -12.51 -4.89
N CYS A 122 -2.30 -11.26 -4.84
CA CYS A 122 -1.13 -10.81 -5.58
C CYS A 122 0.15 -11.47 -5.06
N VAL A 123 0.33 -11.60 -3.73
CA VAL A 123 1.53 -12.27 -3.20
C VAL A 123 1.54 -13.76 -3.53
N THR A 124 0.40 -14.44 -3.47
CA THR A 124 0.33 -15.86 -3.84
C THR A 124 0.55 -16.06 -5.35
N ALA A 125 0.01 -15.18 -6.18
CA ALA A 125 0.28 -15.20 -7.62
C ALA A 125 1.76 -14.93 -7.94
N TYR A 126 2.40 -14.02 -7.20
CA TYR A 126 3.83 -13.73 -7.33
C TYR A 126 4.68 -14.95 -6.98
N LEU A 127 4.37 -15.65 -5.88
CA LEU A 127 5.07 -16.89 -5.49
C LEU A 127 4.86 -18.06 -6.46
N LEU A 128 3.80 -18.03 -7.27
CA LEU A 128 3.48 -19.05 -8.29
C LEU A 128 3.92 -18.64 -9.70
N ASP A 129 4.69 -17.55 -9.83
CA ASP A 129 5.14 -16.97 -11.11
C ASP A 129 4.00 -16.64 -12.10
N LYS A 130 2.80 -16.35 -11.58
CA LYS A 130 1.62 -16.00 -12.39
C LYS A 130 1.56 -14.50 -12.64
N SER A 131 2.45 -14.01 -13.51
CA SER A 131 2.61 -12.59 -13.84
C SER A 131 1.33 -11.88 -14.29
N VAL A 132 0.43 -12.56 -15.00
CA VAL A 132 -0.86 -11.99 -15.45
C VAL A 132 -1.76 -11.60 -14.27
N VAL A 133 -1.83 -12.44 -13.25
CA VAL A 133 -2.66 -12.20 -12.07
C VAL A 133 -2.08 -11.06 -11.23
N VAL A 134 -0.75 -11.05 -11.08
CA VAL A 134 -0.03 -9.94 -10.43
C VAL A 134 -0.32 -8.62 -11.14
N PHE A 135 -0.22 -8.59 -12.47
CA PHE A 135 -0.48 -7.38 -13.25
C PHE A 135 -1.91 -6.85 -13.06
N ILE A 136 -2.92 -7.73 -13.12
CA ILE A 136 -4.33 -7.35 -12.96
C ILE A 136 -4.61 -6.85 -11.54
N CYS A 137 -4.17 -7.60 -10.53
CA CYS A 137 -4.41 -7.24 -9.13
C CYS A 137 -3.70 -5.94 -8.74
N MET A 138 -2.45 -5.76 -9.18
CA MET A 138 -1.60 -4.64 -8.76
C MET A 138 -1.89 -3.35 -9.53
N ASN A 139 -2.32 -3.42 -10.79
CA ASN A 139 -2.65 -2.21 -11.57
C ASN A 139 -4.14 -1.87 -11.50
N LEU A 140 -5.00 -2.79 -11.91
CA LEU A 140 -6.44 -2.52 -12.04
C LEU A 140 -7.17 -2.66 -10.70
N GLY A 141 -6.93 -3.77 -9.99
CA GLY A 141 -7.60 -4.06 -8.73
C GLY A 141 -7.27 -3.04 -7.64
N MET A 142 -5.97 -2.89 -7.37
CA MET A 142 -5.44 -1.94 -6.39
C MET A 142 -5.87 -0.51 -6.68
N GLY A 143 -5.63 -0.05 -7.91
CA GLY A 143 -5.93 1.32 -8.33
C GLY A 143 -7.41 1.66 -8.15
N ALA A 144 -8.31 0.78 -8.60
CA ALA A 144 -9.75 0.98 -8.47
C ALA A 144 -10.19 1.00 -6.99
N ALA A 145 -9.74 0.02 -6.19
CA ALA A 145 -10.16 -0.09 -4.80
C ALA A 145 -9.72 1.12 -3.95
N ILE A 146 -8.49 1.59 -4.14
CA ILE A 146 -7.96 2.76 -3.42
C ILE A 146 -8.61 4.05 -3.88
N LEU A 147 -8.88 4.21 -5.18
CA LEU A 147 -9.62 5.37 -5.69
C LEU A 147 -11.01 5.44 -5.07
N ILE A 148 -11.73 4.32 -4.99
CA ILE A 148 -13.05 4.27 -4.36
C ILE A 148 -12.95 4.63 -2.87
N ALA A 149 -11.95 4.08 -2.16
CA ALA A 149 -11.75 4.32 -0.73
C ALA A 149 -11.42 5.80 -0.46
N THR A 150 -10.47 6.37 -1.20
CA THR A 150 -10.01 7.77 -1.06
C THR A 150 -11.11 8.78 -1.36
N VAL A 151 -11.85 8.60 -2.47
CA VAL A 151 -12.98 9.48 -2.83
C VAL A 151 -14.07 9.42 -1.77
N SER A 152 -14.39 8.23 -1.27
CA SER A 152 -15.39 8.04 -0.22
C SER A 152 -14.96 8.65 1.12
N LEU A 153 -13.67 8.54 1.47
CA LEU A 153 -13.08 9.20 2.65
C LEU A 153 -13.16 10.73 2.55
N CYS A 154 -12.84 11.32 1.40
CA CYS A 154 -12.99 12.76 1.17
C CYS A 154 -14.43 13.23 1.42
N ASN A 155 -15.41 12.45 0.97
CA ASN A 155 -16.82 12.75 1.21
C ASN A 155 -17.22 12.59 2.68
N LEU A 156 -16.67 11.60 3.38
CA LEU A 156 -16.89 11.39 4.81
C LEU A 156 -16.36 12.60 5.62
N PHE A 157 -15.11 13.01 5.39
CA PHE A 157 -14.52 14.15 6.10
C PHE A 157 -15.25 15.47 5.82
N LYS A 158 -15.71 15.70 4.58
CA LYS A 158 -16.56 16.86 4.26
C LYS A 158 -17.86 16.86 5.05
N LYS A 159 -18.49 15.70 5.25
CA LYS A 159 -19.72 15.57 6.04
C LYS A 159 -19.47 15.82 7.53
N ILE A 160 -18.35 15.33 8.06
CA ILE A 160 -17.98 15.54 9.48
C ILE A 160 -17.72 17.03 9.75
N ARG A 161 -17.05 17.75 8.84
CA ARG A 161 -16.77 19.20 8.99
C ARG A 161 -18.00 20.10 8.87
N SER A 162 -19.09 19.60 8.28
CA SER A 162 -20.31 20.38 8.06
C SER A 162 -21.26 20.39 9.27
N TYR A 163 -20.88 19.72 10.37
CA TYR A 163 -21.53 19.75 11.67
C TYR A 163 -20.66 20.52 12.66
#